data_AF-A0A239E3H5-F1
#
_entry.id   AF-A0A239E3H5-F1
#
_cell.length_a   1.000
_cell.length_b   1.000
_cell.length_c   1.000
_cell.angle_alpha   90.00
_cell.angle_beta   90.00
_cell.angle_gamma   90.00
#
_symmetry.space_group_name_H-M   'P 1'
#
loop_
_entity.id
_entity.type
_entity.pdbx_description
1 polymer ?
#
loop_
_entity_poly.entity_id
_entity_poly.type
_entity_poly.pdbx_seq_one_letter_code
_entity_poly.pdbx_strand_id
1 'polypeptide(L)'
;MNPILVTLSVLGTLAVATVGGYWAVVGVMRLASAGARRRNEGDGPESQSARDSLRGGRWIGYLERLAIAGSILVGYPAAIAIVVAIKGLGRYPELKDNPAASERFVIGTLASVIFAAICGVGGSSLLHI
;
A
#
# COMPACT_ATOMS: atom_id res chain seq x y z
N MET A 1 -28.57 -6.14 -10.35
CA MET A 1 -27.75 -6.90 -9.39
C MET A 1 -28.41 -6.88 -8.02
N ASN A 2 -28.39 -7.97 -7.24
CA ASN A 2 -28.97 -7.99 -5.90
C ASN A 2 -28.15 -7.05 -4.96
N PRO A 3 -28.78 -6.14 -4.20
CA PRO A 3 -28.07 -5.18 -3.33
C PRO A 3 -27.16 -5.85 -2.29
N ILE A 4 -27.52 -7.06 -1.85
CA ILE A 4 -26.70 -7.86 -0.93
C ILE A 4 -25.41 -8.31 -1.63
N LEU A 5 -25.51 -8.78 -2.88
CA LEU A 5 -24.34 -9.22 -3.65
C LEU A 5 -23.38 -8.05 -3.93
N VAL A 6 -23.91 -6.86 -4.24
CA VAL A 6 -23.13 -5.62 -4.43
C VAL A 6 -22.35 -5.28 -3.15
N THR A 7 -23.03 -5.33 -2.00
CA THR A 7 -22.41 -5.01 -0.72
C THR A 7 -21.30 -6.01 -0.38
N LEU A 8 -21.56 -7.30 -0.59
CA LEU A 8 -20.59 -8.36 -0.34
C LEU A 8 -19.38 -8.27 -1.27
N SER A 9 -19.56 -7.96 -2.55
CA SER A 9 -18.46 -7.82 -3.49
C SER A 9 -17.60 -6.61 -3.15
N VAL A 10 -18.20 -5.46 -2.81
CA VAL A 10 -17.46 -4.27 -2.36
C VAL A 10 -16.65 -4.58 -1.10
N LEU A 11 -17.26 -5.15 -0.06
CA LEU A 11 -16.56 -5.50 1.17
C LEU A 11 -15.45 -6.52 0.93
N GLY A 12 -15.71 -7.52 0.09
CA GLY A 12 -14.73 -8.52 -0.33
C GLY A 12 -13.53 -7.89 -1.03
N THR A 13 -13.76 -6.99 -2.00
CA THR A 13 -12.69 -6.26 -2.70
C THR A 13 -11.85 -5.42 -1.75
N LEU A 14 -12.48 -4.66 -0.85
CA LEU A 14 -11.77 -3.83 0.13
C LEU A 14 -10.94 -4.70 1.10
N ALA A 15 -11.48 -5.83 1.54
CA ALA A 15 -10.78 -6.77 2.40
C ALA A 15 -9.55 -7.38 1.70
N VAL A 16 -9.71 -7.84 0.45
CA VAL A 16 -8.61 -8.40 -0.37
C VAL A 16 -7.55 -7.34 -0.63
N ALA A 17 -7.93 -6.12 -1.03
CA ALA A 17 -6.99 -5.03 -1.24
C ALA A 17 -6.17 -4.73 0.02
N THR A 18 -6.81 -4.72 1.18
CA THR A 18 -6.19 -4.33 2.45
C THR A 18 -5.30 -5.45 3.02
N VAL A 19 -5.82 -6.68 3.13
CA VAL A 19 -5.12 -7.82 3.72
C VAL A 19 -4.10 -8.41 2.75
N GLY A 20 -4.51 -8.65 1.50
CA GLY A 20 -3.63 -9.17 0.45
C GLY A 20 -2.49 -8.19 0.13
N GLY A 21 -2.76 -6.89 0.18
CA GLY A 21 -1.76 -5.86 -0.11
C GLY A 21 -0.59 -5.86 0.88
N TYR A 22 -0.80 -6.33 2.13
CA TYR A 22 0.30 -6.46 3.09
C TYR A 22 1.32 -7.50 2.61
N TRP A 23 0.82 -8.67 2.21
CA TRP A 23 1.66 -9.76 1.70
C TRP A 23 2.32 -9.40 0.36
N ALA A 24 1.59 -8.74 -0.53
CA ALA A 24 2.13 -8.29 -1.82
C ALA A 24 3.31 -7.33 -1.63
N VAL A 25 3.15 -6.30 -0.80
CA VAL A 25 4.22 -5.33 -0.51
C VAL A 25 5.42 -6.02 0.14
N VAL A 26 5.20 -6.91 1.12
CA VAL A 26 6.28 -7.67 1.75
C VAL A 26 7.02 -8.55 0.73
N GLY A 27 6.29 -9.20 -0.19
CA GLY A 27 6.87 -10.01 -1.27
C GLY A 27 7.76 -9.19 -2.19
N VAL A 28 7.26 -8.04 -2.66
CA VAL A 28 8.03 -7.11 -3.52
C VAL A 28 9.26 -6.59 -2.78
N MET A 29 9.12 -6.19 -1.51
CA MET A 29 10.25 -5.73 -0.70
C MET A 29 11.31 -6.82 -0.53
N ARG A 30 10.92 -8.08 -0.30
CA ARG A 30 11.86 -9.20 -0.20
C ARG A 30 12.64 -9.39 -1.50
N LEU A 31 11.97 -9.28 -2.65
CA LEU A 31 12.60 -9.39 -3.96
C LEU A 31 13.56 -8.23 -4.24
N ALA A 32 13.13 -6.99 -3.95
CA ALA A 32 13.99 -5.81 -4.08
C ALA A 32 15.21 -5.87 -3.13
N SER A 33 15.01 -6.36 -1.91
CA SER A 33 16.06 -6.53 -0.91
C SER A 33 17.04 -7.64 -1.25
N ALA A 34 16.60 -8.69 -1.94
CA ALA A 34 17.47 -9.79 -2.37
C ALA A 34 18.56 -9.31 -3.35
N GLY A 35 18.27 -8.29 -4.18
CA GLY A 35 19.26 -7.61 -5.00
C GLY A 35 20.21 -6.71 -4.19
N ALA A 36 19.68 -6.02 -3.17
CA ALA A 36 20.44 -5.07 -2.35
C ALA A 36 21.33 -5.74 -1.27
N ARG A 37 20.95 -6.91 -0.75
CA ARG A 37 21.68 -7.64 0.31
C ARG A 37 23.07 -8.12 -0.08
N ARG A 38 23.40 -8.19 -1.38
CA ARG A 38 24.77 -8.44 -1.84
C ARG A 38 25.74 -7.29 -1.56
N ARG A 39 25.27 -6.11 -1.09
CA ARG A 39 26.09 -4.90 -0.99
C ARG A 39 26.29 -4.34 0.42
N ASN A 40 25.48 -4.70 1.42
CA ASN A 40 25.60 -4.13 2.77
C ASN A 40 25.35 -5.20 3.84
N GLU A 41 26.43 -5.67 4.45
CA GLU A 41 26.43 -6.38 5.73
C GLU A 41 26.56 -5.35 6.86
N GLY A 42 25.63 -5.40 7.82
CA GLY A 42 25.70 -4.63 9.07
C GLY A 42 24.49 -3.75 9.29
N ASP A 43 23.52 -4.24 10.07
CA ASP A 43 22.83 -3.34 11.00
C ASP A 43 22.31 -4.08 12.24
N GLY A 44 22.49 -3.44 13.39
CA GLY A 44 22.34 -3.97 14.75
C GLY A 44 20.92 -3.88 15.34
N PRO A 45 20.76 -4.08 16.67
CA PRO A 45 19.51 -4.53 17.27
C PRO A 45 18.38 -3.49 17.29
N GLU A 46 17.18 -3.93 16.88
CA GLU A 46 15.96 -3.13 16.78
C GLU A 46 15.48 -2.57 18.14
N SER A 47 15.38 -1.24 18.24
CA SER A 47 14.83 -0.54 19.41
C SER A 47 13.29 -0.51 19.40
N GLN A 48 12.66 -0.27 20.56
CA GLN A 48 11.19 -0.10 20.69
C GLN A 48 10.63 1.00 19.76
N SER A 49 11.40 2.07 19.50
CA SER A 49 11.02 3.13 18.57
C SER A 49 10.88 2.64 17.13
N ALA A 50 11.68 1.64 16.72
CA ALA A 50 11.52 1.00 15.41
C ALA A 50 10.20 0.22 15.35
N ARG A 51 9.82 -0.48 16.43
CA ARG A 51 8.56 -1.23 16.50
C ARG A 51 7.33 -0.32 16.43
N ASP A 52 7.34 0.83 17.09
CA ASP A 52 6.21 1.77 17.04
C ASP A 52 6.10 2.49 15.70
N SER A 53 7.22 2.84 15.07
CA SER A 53 7.25 3.36 13.69
C SER A 53 6.71 2.32 12.69
N LEU A 54 7.05 1.04 12.87
CA LEU A 54 6.54 -0.08 12.06
C LEU A 54 5.03 -0.33 12.25
N ARG A 55 4.43 0.10 13.37
CA ARG A 55 2.96 0.04 13.59
C ARG A 55 2.26 1.21 12.90
N GLY A 56 2.81 2.42 13.01
CA GLY A 56 2.30 3.61 12.32
C GLY A 56 2.28 3.44 10.80
N GLY A 57 3.37 2.93 10.22
CA GLY A 57 3.46 2.65 8.79
C GLY A 57 2.46 1.59 8.29
N ARG A 58 2.10 0.62 9.14
CA ARG A 58 1.13 -0.44 8.81
C ARG A 58 -0.30 0.08 8.70
N TRP A 59 -0.73 0.92 9.64
CA TRP A 59 -2.05 1.55 9.62
C TRP A 59 -2.21 2.51 8.46
N ILE A 60 -1.18 3.33 8.17
CA ILE A 60 -1.17 4.19 6.97
C ILE A 60 -1.39 3.34 5.72
N GLY A 61 -0.69 2.20 5.61
CA GLY A 61 -0.86 1.29 4.47
C GLY A 61 -2.28 0.73 4.33
N TYR A 62 -2.99 0.44 5.43
CA TYR A 62 -4.38 -0.02 5.37
C TYR A 62 -5.33 1.08 4.89
N LEU A 63 -5.21 2.28 5.46
CA LEU A 63 -6.03 3.44 5.07
C LEU A 63 -5.84 3.81 3.61
N GLU A 64 -4.59 3.78 3.14
CA GLU A 64 -4.25 4.09 1.75
C GLU A 64 -4.88 3.10 0.77
N ARG A 65 -4.81 1.79 1.06
CA ARG A 65 -5.39 0.76 0.19
C ARG A 65 -6.92 0.84 0.15
N LEU A 66 -7.55 1.11 1.30
CA LEU A 66 -8.99 1.36 1.36
C LEU A 66 -9.37 2.57 0.51
N ALA A 67 -8.63 3.68 0.62
CA ALA A 67 -8.89 4.88 -0.17
C ALA A 67 -8.68 4.64 -1.67
N ILE A 68 -7.61 3.94 -2.06
CA ILE A 68 -7.32 3.63 -3.47
C ILE A 68 -8.38 2.70 -4.05
N ALA A 69 -8.63 1.55 -3.44
CA ALA A 69 -9.60 0.59 -3.96
C ALA A 69 -11.02 1.18 -3.92
N GLY A 70 -11.38 1.88 -2.85
CA GLY A 70 -12.68 2.56 -2.70
C GLY A 70 -12.88 3.66 -3.74
N SER A 71 -11.84 4.45 -4.05
CA SER A 71 -11.95 5.50 -5.07
C SER A 71 -12.29 4.95 -6.46
N ILE A 72 -11.75 3.78 -6.80
CA ILE A 72 -12.06 3.10 -8.06
C ILE A 72 -13.49 2.57 -8.04
N LEU A 73 -13.91 1.92 -6.95
CA LEU A 73 -15.27 1.38 -6.81
C LEU A 73 -16.35 2.46 -6.84
N VAL A 74 -16.05 3.67 -6.37
CA VAL A 74 -16.96 4.84 -6.42
C VAL A 74 -16.87 5.57 -7.78
N GLY A 75 -15.96 5.17 -8.67
CA GLY A 75 -15.81 5.76 -10.00
C GLY A 75 -15.02 7.08 -10.02
N TYR A 76 -14.24 7.38 -8.97
CA TYR A 76 -13.41 8.57 -8.86
C TYR A 76 -11.91 8.25 -8.70
N PRO A 77 -11.27 7.64 -9.71
CA PRO A 77 -9.86 7.22 -9.63
C PRO A 77 -8.88 8.37 -9.45
N ALA A 78 -9.28 9.62 -9.77
CA ALA A 78 -8.45 10.80 -9.55
C ALA A 78 -8.07 11.01 -8.06
N ALA A 79 -8.87 10.49 -7.11
CA ALA A 79 -8.53 10.55 -5.68
C ALA A 79 -7.24 9.78 -5.33
N ILE A 80 -6.80 8.82 -6.15
CA ILE A 80 -5.53 8.11 -5.93
C ILE A 80 -4.35 9.09 -5.88
N ALA A 81 -4.34 10.09 -6.77
CA ALA A 81 -3.28 11.10 -6.80
C ALA A 81 -3.22 11.90 -5.48
N ILE A 82 -4.39 12.21 -4.91
CA ILE A 82 -4.51 12.93 -3.63
C ILE A 82 -3.95 12.07 -2.49
N VAL A 83 -4.34 10.79 -2.44
CA VAL A 83 -3.88 9.83 -1.42
C VAL A 83 -2.36 9.68 -1.45
N VAL A 84 -1.78 9.48 -2.64
CA VAL A 84 -0.33 9.37 -2.83
C VAL A 84 0.38 10.67 -2.43
N ALA A 85 -0.17 11.82 -2.79
CA ALA A 85 0.39 13.13 -2.42
C ALA A 85 0.43 13.33 -0.90
N ILE A 86 -0.69 13.07 -0.20
CA ILE A 86 -0.77 13.18 1.26
C ILE A 86 0.28 12.29 1.92
N LYS A 87 0.39 11.04 1.47
CA LYS A 87 1.37 10.08 2.01
C LYS A 87 2.81 10.53 1.77
N GLY A 88 3.12 11.03 0.57
CA GLY A 88 4.43 11.55 0.23
C GLY A 88 4.83 12.75 1.08
N LEU A 89 3.92 13.73 1.22
CA LEU A 89 4.15 14.95 2.01
C LEU A 89 4.37 14.64 3.50
N GLY A 90 3.58 13.73 4.07
CA GLY A 90 3.69 13.37 5.48
C GLY A 90 5.02 12.70 5.87
N ARG A 91 5.76 12.16 4.89
CA ARG A 91 7.06 11.48 5.10
C ARG A 91 8.24 12.22 4.50
N TYR A 92 8.01 13.29 3.74
CA TYR A 92 9.07 14.04 3.06
C TYR A 92 10.20 14.50 4.00
N PRO A 93 9.95 15.06 5.21
CA PRO A 93 11.03 15.51 6.10
C PRO A 93 11.97 14.38 6.55
N GLU A 94 11.48 13.15 6.63
CA GLU A 94 12.22 11.98 7.10
C GLU A 94 13.02 11.32 5.96
N LEU A 95 12.48 11.39 4.74
CA LEU A 95 13.05 10.75 3.56
C LEU A 95 14.08 11.63 2.83
N LYS A 96 13.99 12.96 2.97
CA LYS A 96 14.86 13.90 2.24
C LYS A 96 16.36 13.68 2.49
N ASP A 97 16.73 13.32 3.72
CA ASP A 97 18.13 13.16 4.15
C ASP A 97 18.59 11.68 4.10
N ASN A 98 17.69 10.75 3.74
CA ASN A 98 17.95 9.31 3.75
C ASN A 98 17.58 8.67 2.39
N PRO A 99 18.47 8.73 1.38
CA PRO A 99 18.20 8.23 0.04
C PRO A 99 17.75 6.75 0.00
N ALA A 100 18.39 5.89 0.80
CA ALA A 100 18.03 4.47 0.87
C ALA A 100 16.65 4.22 1.48
N ALA A 101 16.23 5.05 2.45
CA ALA A 101 14.88 4.97 3.02
C ALA A 101 13.84 5.50 2.03
N SER A 102 14.16 6.59 1.31
CA SER A 102 13.34 7.17 0.25
C SER A 102 13.05 6.16 -0.87
N GLU A 103 14.07 5.47 -1.36
CA GLU A 103 13.92 4.45 -2.40
C GLU A 103 13.00 3.30 -1.95
N ARG A 104 13.22 2.75 -0.74
CA ARG A 104 12.37 1.70 -0.17
C ARG A 104 10.92 2.17 0.02
N PHE A 105 10.73 3.42 0.42
CA PHE A 105 9.41 4.04 0.57
C PHE A 105 8.67 4.15 -0.76
N VAL A 106 9.36 4.61 -1.83
CA VAL A 106 8.79 4.73 -3.17
C VAL A 106 8.41 3.35 -3.72
N ILE A 107 9.32 2.37 -3.66
CA ILE A 107 9.05 1.01 -4.15
C ILE A 107 7.86 0.40 -3.39
N GLY A 108 7.82 0.55 -2.05
CA GLY A 108 6.74 0.02 -1.22
C GLY A 108 5.39 0.67 -1.51
N THR A 109 5.39 1.98 -1.74
CA THR A 109 4.18 2.74 -2.09
C THR A 109 3.66 2.33 -3.46
N LEU A 110 4.51 2.32 -4.49
CA LEU A 110 4.11 1.92 -5.85
C LEU A 110 3.56 0.49 -5.88
N ALA A 111 4.24 -0.45 -5.21
CA ALA A 111 3.76 -1.83 -5.11
C ALA A 111 2.37 -1.92 -4.45
N SER A 112 2.16 -1.17 -3.36
CA SER A 112 0.87 -1.14 -2.65
C SER A 112 -0.24 -0.51 -3.51
N VAL A 113 0.06 0.60 -4.19
CA VAL A 113 -0.89 1.31 -5.08
C VAL A 113 -1.31 0.41 -6.23
N ILE A 114 -0.36 -0.23 -6.91
CA ILE A 114 -0.64 -1.15 -8.03
C ILE A 114 -1.53 -2.30 -7.55
N PHE A 115 -1.20 -2.93 -6.41
CA PHE A 115 -1.99 -4.04 -5.89
C PHE A 115 -3.43 -3.62 -5.55
N ALA A 116 -3.60 -2.51 -4.83
CA ALA A 116 -4.91 -1.99 -4.47
C ALA A 116 -5.72 -1.56 -5.70
N ALA A 117 -5.06 -0.97 -6.70
CA ALA A 117 -5.70 -0.58 -7.95
C ALA A 117 -6.20 -1.80 -8.74
N ILE A 118 -5.39 -2.86 -8.86
CA ILE A 118 -5.79 -4.13 -9.50
C ILE A 118 -7.03 -4.70 -8.79
N CYS A 119 -7.02 -4.73 -7.45
CA CYS A 119 -8.17 -5.21 -6.68
C CYS A 119 -9.42 -4.35 -6.93
N GLY A 120 -9.28 -3.02 -6.88
CA GLY A 120 -10.37 -2.08 -7.13
C GLY A 120 -10.97 -2.21 -8.53
N VAL A 121 -10.13 -2.32 -9.56
CA VAL A 121 -10.58 -2.54 -10.95
C VAL A 121 -11.28 -3.89 -11.07
N GLY A 122 -10.70 -4.97 -10.53
CA GLY A 122 -11.32 -6.29 -10.55
C GLY A 122 -12.69 -6.32 -9.85
N GLY A 123 -12.81 -5.66 -8.70
CA GLY A 123 -14.08 -5.50 -7.99
C GLY A 123 -15.09 -4.66 -8.78
N SER A 124 -14.65 -3.56 -9.38
CA SER A 124 -15.50 -2.73 -10.24
C SER A 124 -16.01 -3.49 -11.45
N SER A 125 -15.19 -4.31 -12.10
CA SER A 125 -15.63 -5.15 -13.22
C SER A 125 -16.69 -6.17 -12.80
N LEU A 126 -16.55 -6.78 -11.62
CA LEU A 126 -17.55 -7.70 -11.07
C LEU A 126 -18.90 -7.01 -10.79
N LEU A 127 -18.91 -5.69 -10.55
CA LEU A 127 -20.12 -4.92 -10.31
C LEU A 127 -20.88 -4.53 -11.59
N HIS A 128 -20.22 -4.57 -12.74
CA HIS A 128 -20.81 -4.20 -14.02
C HIS A 128 -21.21 -5.42 -14.88
N ILE A 129 -20.96 -6.65 -14.39
CA ILE A 129 -21.39 -7.93 -14.98
C ILE A 129 -22.69 -8.37 -14.31
#